data_AF-A0A2S1ESL5-F1
#
_entry.id   AF-A0A2S1ESL5-F1
#
_cell.length_a   1.000
_cell.length_b   1.000
_cell.length_c   1.000
_cell.angle_alpha   90.00
_cell.angle_beta   90.00
_cell.angle_gamma   90.00
#
_symmetry.space_group_name_H-M   'P 1'
#
loop_
_entity.id
_entity.type
_entity.pdbx_description
1 polymer ?
#
loop_
_entity_poly.entity_id
_entity_poly.type
_entity_poly.pdbx_seq_one_letter_code
_entity_poly.pdbx_strand_id
1 'polypeptide(L)' 'MKKYVKYTIGFSATGVLIGLAISLIFSYLNGSTIYYPSSPNFVNQFAHPLNSVTVSVVLWMLIGCVFGFGSLIFELGRL' A
#
# COMPACT_ATOMS: atom_id res chain seq x y z
N MET A 1 13.94 3.10 -20.25
CA MET A 1 14.20 3.21 -18.79
C MET A 1 13.32 4.26 -18.09
N LYS A 2 13.34 5.54 -18.50
CA LYS A 2 12.56 6.61 -17.83
C LYS A 2 11.04 6.34 -17.72
N LYS A 3 10.44 5.67 -18.72
CA LYS A 3 9.00 5.34 -18.77
C LYS A 3 8.58 4.34 -17.67
N TYR A 4 9.34 3.25 -17.48
CA TYR A 4 9.04 2.23 -16.47
C TYR A 4 9.25 2.74 -15.04
N VAL A 5 10.24 3.60 -14.82
CA VAL A 5 10.44 4.26 -13.51
C VAL A 5 9.24 5.13 -13.18
N LYS A 6 8.73 5.92 -14.14
CA LYS A 6 7.54 6.75 -13.95
C LYS A 6 6.30 5.90 -13.62
N TYR A 7 6.09 4.77 -14.30
CA TYR A 7 5.01 3.84 -13.98
C TYR A 7 5.15 3.24 -12.59
N THR A 8 6.36 2.80 -12.23
CA THR A 8 6.63 2.21 -10.90
C THR A 8 6.28 3.19 -9.78
N ILE A 9 6.72 4.44 -9.90
CA ILE A 9 6.43 5.50 -8.93
C ILE A 9 4.92 5.77 -8.87
N GLY A 10 4.26 5.90 -10.02
CA GLY A 10 2.82 6.15 -10.08
C GLY A 10 2.01 5.03 -9.42
N PHE A 11 2.27 3.78 -9.80
CA PHE A 11 1.58 2.61 -9.26
C PHE A 11 1.85 2.42 -7.77
N SER A 12 3.08 2.64 -7.31
CA SER A 12 3.44 2.60 -5.89
C SER A 12 2.65 3.64 -5.08
N ALA A 13 2.61 4.89 -5.57
CA ALA A 13 1.90 5.97 -4.90
C ALA A 13 0.39 5.69 -4.83
N THR A 14 -0.21 5.19 -5.92
CA THR A 14 -1.62 4.79 -5.92
C THR A 14 -1.88 3.66 -4.92
N GLY A 15 -1.00 2.65 -4.87
CA GLY A 15 -1.11 1.56 -3.89
C GLY A 15 -1.08 2.05 -2.45
N VAL A 16 -0.13 2.93 -2.11
CA VAL A 16 -0.02 3.53 -0.76
C VAL A 16 -1.25 4.37 -0.42
N LEU A 17 -1.73 5.21 -1.34
CA LEU A 17 -2.92 6.03 -1.10
C LEU A 17 -4.15 5.17 -0.80
N ILE A 18 -4.37 4.11 -1.59
CA ILE A 18 -5.48 3.18 -1.39
C ILE A 18 -5.32 2.43 -0.06
N GLY A 19 -4.15 1.86 0.20
CA GLY A 19 -3.86 1.12 1.43
C GLY A 19 -4.04 1.99 2.68
N LEU A 20 -3.53 3.23 2.64
CA LEU A 20 -3.69 4.19 3.72
C LEU A 20 -5.17 4.55 3.93
N ALA A 21 -5.90 4.89 2.87
CA ALA A 21 -7.32 5.25 2.96
C ALA A 21 -8.14 4.11 3.59
N ILE A 22 -7.94 2.88 3.13
CA ILE A 22 -8.62 1.70 3.68
C ILE A 22 -8.23 1.48 5.14
N SER A 23 -6.94 1.54 5.48
CA SER A 23 -6.48 1.36 6.87
C SER A 23 -7.06 2.40 7.82
N LEU A 24 -7.16 3.66 7.39
CA LEU A 24 -7.76 4.74 8.18
C LEU A 24 -9.24 4.51 8.40
N ILE A 25 -9.98 4.14 7.35
CA ILE A 25 -11.41 3.81 7.47
C ILE A 25 -11.61 2.72 8.52
N PHE A 26 -10.85 1.62 8.43
CA PHE A 26 -10.96 0.54 9.42
C PHE A 26 -10.53 0.98 10.83
N SER A 27 -9.49 1.79 10.96
CA SER A 27 -9.04 2.31 12.27
C SER A 27 -10.14 3.13 12.95
N TYR A 28 -10.84 3.98 12.20
CA TYR A 28 -11.97 4.76 12.71
C TYR A 28 -13.19 3.90 13.00
N LEU A 29 -13.54 2.94 12.13
CA LEU A 29 -14.67 2.04 12.34
C LEU A 29 -14.50 1.16 13.60
N ASN A 30 -13.26 0.82 13.96
CA ASN A 30 -12.95 0.06 15.18
C ASN A 30 -12.80 0.95 16.43
N GLY A 31 -13.08 2.27 16.33
CA GLY A 31 -13.00 3.19 17.47
C GLY A 31 -11.60 3.37 18.05
N SER A 32 -10.55 3.06 17.29
CA SER A 32 -9.18 3.18 17.79
C SER A 32 -8.75 4.65 17.88
N THR A 33 -8.24 5.05 19.04
CA THR A 33 -7.65 6.38 19.29
C THR A 33 -6.22 6.50 18.78
N ILE A 34 -5.61 5.37 18.43
CA ILE A 34 -4.26 5.25 17.90
C ILE A 34 -4.37 4.66 16.50
N TYR A 35 -3.60 5.19 15.55
CA TYR A 35 -3.58 4.67 14.19
C TYR A 35 -2.89 3.30 14.14
N TYR A 36 -3.59 2.31 13.60
CA TYR A 36 -3.04 1.00 13.28
C TYR A 36 -3.04 0.81 11.76
N PRO A 37 -1.88 0.58 11.12
CA PRO A 37 -1.81 0.36 9.67
C PRO A 37 -2.39 -1.01 9.26
N SER A 38 -2.53 -1.93 10.22
CA SER A 38 -3.12 -3.26 10.05
C SER A 38 -3.60 -3.77 11.42
N SER A 39 -3.87 -5.07 11.55
CA SER A 39 -4.32 -5.67 12.83
C SER A 39 -3.35 -5.40 14.00
N PRO A 40 -3.85 -5.34 15.25
CA PRO A 40 -2.98 -5.22 16.43
C PRO A 40 -1.93 -6.34 16.52
N ASN A 41 -2.28 -7.56 16.11
CA ASN A 41 -1.34 -8.69 16.05
C ASN A 41 -0.15 -8.42 15.12
N PHE A 42 -0.39 -7.74 13.99
CA PHE A 42 0.68 -7.33 13.08
C PHE A 42 1.53 -6.23 13.70
N VAL A 43 0.90 -5.22 14.32
CA VAL A 43 1.64 -4.11 14.94
C VAL A 43 2.50 -4.58 16.12
N ASN A 44 2.00 -5.54 16.90
CA ASN A 44 2.71 -6.12 18.06
C ASN A 44 3.98 -6.91 17.67
N GLN A 45 4.18 -7.25 16.40
CA GLN A 45 5.43 -7.86 15.92
C GLN A 45 6.59 -6.86 15.89
N PHE A 46 6.30 -5.56 15.98
CA PHE A 46 7.30 -4.51 15.87
C PHE A 46 7.46 -3.78 17.21
N ALA A 47 8.70 -3.55 17.62
CA ALA A 47 9.01 -2.82 18.86
C ALA A 47 8.55 -1.34 18.82
N HIS A 48 8.43 -0.76 17.62
CA HIS A 48 8.02 0.62 17.41
C HIS A 48 6.85 0.69 16.42
N PRO A 49 5.75 1.42 16.75
CA PRO A 49 4.61 1.59 15.84
C PRO A 49 4.98 2.20 14.48
N LEU A 50 6.01 3.04 14.43
CA LEU A 50 6.53 3.59 13.16
C LEU A 50 7.06 2.50 12.22
N ASN A 51 7.61 1.41 12.76
CA ASN A 51 8.14 0.32 11.95
C ASN A 51 7.00 -0.47 11.30
N SER A 52 5.90 -0.71 12.02
CA SER A 52 4.73 -1.40 11.47
C SER A 52 4.11 -0.59 10.33
N VAL A 53 4.00 0.73 10.49
CA VAL A 53 3.52 1.64 9.42
C VAL A 53 4.46 1.60 8.23
N THR A 54 5.78 1.66 8.45
CA THR A 54 6.77 1.63 7.37
C THR A 54 6.67 0.33 6.56
N VAL A 55 6.55 -0.82 7.23
CA VAL A 55 6.37 -2.11 6.55
C VAL A 55 5.06 -2.15 5.78
N SER A 56 3.96 -1.64 6.34
CA SER A 56 2.69 -1.55 5.63
C SER A 56 2.77 -0.66 4.38
N VAL A 57 3.45 0.49 4.47
CA VAL A 57 3.68 1.36 3.30
C VAL A 57 4.46 0.63 2.20
N VAL A 58 5.49 -0.14 2.57
CA VAL A 58 6.23 -0.98 1.60
C VAL A 58 5.33 -2.03 0.96
N LEU A 59 4.51 -2.73 1.75
CA LEU A 59 3.56 -3.71 1.23
C LEU A 59 2.55 -3.06 0.26
N TRP A 60 2.02 -1.89 0.60
CA TRP A 60 1.08 -1.17 -0.27
C TRP A 60 1.73 -0.67 -1.57
N MET A 61 2.99 -0.22 -1.52
CA MET A 61 3.75 0.11 -2.73
C MET A 61 3.87 -1.11 -3.65
N LEU A 62 4.26 -2.27 -3.10
CA LEU A 62 4.41 -3.51 -3.87
C LEU A 62 3.08 -3.97 -4.48
N ILE A 63 2.00 -3.92 -3.70
CA ILE A 63 0.64 -4.22 -4.19
C ILE A 63 0.27 -3.29 -5.35
N GLY A 64 0.49 -1.98 -5.18
CA GLY A 64 0.26 -0.99 -6.23
C GLY A 64 1.01 -1.32 -7.52
N CYS A 65 2.30 -1.67 -7.41
CA CYS A 65 3.09 -2.11 -8.56
C CYS A 65 2.52 -3.36 -9.23
N VAL A 66 2.18 -4.41 -8.48
CA VAL A 66 1.65 -5.66 -9.04
C VAL A 66 0.37 -5.40 -9.84
N PHE A 67 -0.58 -4.65 -9.29
CA PHE A 67 -1.83 -4.31 -9.99
C PHE A 67 -1.59 -3.37 -11.17
N GLY A 68 -0.73 -2.37 -11.03
CA GLY A 68 -0.43 -1.42 -12.09
C GLY A 68 0.27 -2.06 -13.28
N PHE A 69 1.28 -2.91 -13.04
CA PHE A 69 1.93 -3.68 -14.10
C PHE A 69 1.02 -4.73 -14.70
N GLY A 70 0.17 -5.38 -13.89
CA GLY A 70 -0.87 -6.28 -14.39
C GLY A 70 -1.78 -5.58 -15.39
N SER A 71 -2.30 -4.40 -15.04
CA SER A 71 -3.12 -3.59 -15.94
C SER A 71 -2.39 -3.20 -17.23
N LEU A 72 -1.09 -2.87 -17.15
CA LEU A 72 -0.29 -2.51 -18.31
C LEU A 72 -0.06 -3.69 -19.27
N ILE A 73 0.13 -4.90 -18.73
CA ILE A 73 0.25 -6.13 -19.54
C ILE A 73 -1.07 -6.41 -20.28
N PHE A 74 -2.21 -6.31 -19.59
CA PHE A 74 -3.52 -6.49 -20.22
C PHE A 74 -3.79 -5.45 -21.32
N GLU A 75 -3.37 -4.21 -21.12
CA GLU A 75 -3.53 -3.15 -22.12
C GLU A 75 -2.67 -3.42 -23.37
N LEU A 76 -1.43 -3.88 -23.19
CA LEU A 76 -0.53 -4.25 -24.28
C LEU A 76 -1.03 -5.48 -25.06
N GLY A 77 -1.58 -6.49 -24.37
CA GLY A 77 -2.09 -7.71 -25.00
C GLY A 77 -3.43 -7.55 -25.73
N ARG A 78 -4.09 -6.39 -25.61
CA ARG A 78 -5.36 -6.08 -26.30
C ARG A 78 -5.17 -5.39 -27.66
N LEU A 79 -3.92 -5.12 -28.05
CA LEU A 79 -3.51 -4.56 -29.36
C LEU A 79 -3.05 -5.68 -30.29
#